data_AF-A0AAJ1E959-F1
#
_entry.id   AF-A0AAJ1E959-F1
#
_cell.length_a   1.000
_cell.length_b   1.000
_cell.length_c   1.000
_cell.angle_alpha   90.00
_cell.angle_beta   90.00
_cell.angle_gamma   90.00
#
_symmetry.space_group_name_H-M   'P 1'
#
loop_
_entity.id
_entity.type
_entity.pdbx_description
1 polymer ?
#
loop_
_entity_poly.entity_id
_entity_poly.type
_entity_poly.pdbx_seq_one_letter_code
_entity_poly.pdbx_strand_id
1 'polypeptide(L)'
;MKKIVPDPPCDSPSTYRYPELKLANQALRQSLAEQPVETVPFASLATTSSVRVTPDSLFHVREGISAEEALVHVSLLLKCAEEVSDEITERGSGLERGLIWSMVHSVEMARAVVDALLDGRGAR
;
A
#
# COMPACT_ATOMS: atom_id res chain seq x y z
N MET A 1 19.30 37.62 -25.39
CA MET A 1 18.86 36.32 -24.87
C MET A 1 19.51 36.10 -23.51
N LYS A 2 18.76 36.25 -22.41
CA LYS A 2 19.29 35.97 -21.07
C LYS A 2 19.34 34.46 -20.92
N LYS A 3 20.55 33.88 -20.93
CA LYS A 3 20.71 32.45 -20.69
C LYS A 3 20.10 32.14 -19.33
N ILE A 4 19.13 31.23 -19.30
CA ILE A 4 18.60 30.65 -18.07
C ILE A 4 19.80 29.90 -17.47
N VAL A 5 20.41 30.51 -16.47
CA VAL A 5 21.43 29.86 -15.66
C VAL A 5 20.67 28.88 -14.76
N PRO A 6 20.96 27.57 -14.81
CA PRO A 6 20.38 26.63 -13.85
C PRO A 6 20.67 27.12 -12.44
N ASP A 7 19.65 27.12 -11.58
CA ASP A 7 19.84 27.45 -10.18
C ASP A 7 20.95 26.55 -9.59
N PRO A 8 21.84 27.11 -8.76
CA PRO A 8 22.87 26.30 -8.11
C PRO A 8 22.21 25.19 -7.30
N PRO A 9 22.80 23.98 -7.24
CA PRO A 9 22.28 22.93 -6.38
C PRO A 9 22.19 23.49 -4.96
N CYS A 10 20.99 23.42 -4.37
CA CYS A 10 20.81 23.75 -2.97
C CYS A 10 21.61 22.74 -2.15
N ASP A 11 22.84 23.09 -1.79
CA ASP A 11 23.66 22.39 -0.79
C ASP A 11 23.12 22.63 0.64
N SER A 12 21.80 22.70 0.81
CA SER A 12 21.22 22.42 2.11
C SER A 12 21.40 20.92 2.35
N PRO A 13 22.14 20.49 3.40
CA PRO A 13 22.17 19.08 3.74
C PRO A 13 20.74 18.69 4.06
N SER A 14 20.09 17.97 3.14
CA SER A 14 18.76 17.44 3.36
C SER A 14 18.76 16.73 4.70
N THR A 15 18.02 17.31 5.66
CA THR A 15 17.81 16.78 7.02
C THR A 15 17.26 15.34 7.00
N TYR A 16 16.83 14.85 5.83
CA TYR A 16 16.34 13.49 5.63
C TYR A 16 17.40 12.39 5.61
N ARG A 17 18.69 12.70 5.73
CA ARG A 17 19.74 11.68 5.78
C ARG A 17 19.88 11.13 7.20
N TYR A 18 18.80 10.62 7.80
CA TYR A 18 18.77 10.04 9.14
C TYR A 18 19.63 8.76 9.19
N PRO A 19 20.86 8.81 9.73
CA PRO A 19 21.73 7.64 9.80
C PRO A 19 21.10 6.54 10.68
N GLU A 20 20.31 6.95 11.67
CA GLU A 20 19.55 6.09 12.55
C GLU A 20 18.49 5.29 11.79
N LEU A 21 17.72 5.93 10.90
CA LEU A 21 16.73 5.23 10.07
C LEU A 21 17.42 4.24 9.13
N LYS A 22 18.59 4.61 8.59
CA LYS A 22 19.38 3.71 7.75
C LYS A 22 19.88 2.49 8.52
N LEU A 23 20.36 2.69 9.75
CA LEU A 23 20.80 1.61 10.64
C LEU A 23 19.61 0.72 11.05
N ALA A 24 18.46 1.30 11.37
CA ALA A 24 17.24 0.58 11.70
C ALA A 24 16.76 -0.27 10.52
N ASN A 25 16.73 0.29 9.31
CA ASN A 25 16.38 -0.45 8.09
C ASN A 25 17.38 -1.58 7.79
N GLN A 26 18.67 -1.37 8.05
CA GLN A 26 19.69 -2.40 7.89
C GLN A 26 19.49 -3.53 8.90
N ALA A 27 19.23 -3.21 10.17
CA ALA A 27 18.95 -4.20 11.21
C ALA A 27 17.68 -5.00 10.90
N LEU A 28 16.60 -4.34 10.45
CA LEU A 28 15.38 -5.01 10.01
C LEU A 28 15.64 -5.98 8.86
N ARG A 29 16.44 -5.57 7.86
CA ARG A 29 16.82 -6.43 6.73
C ARG A 29 17.63 -7.64 7.18
N GLN A 30 18.56 -7.47 8.12
CA GLN A 30 19.33 -8.58 8.69
C GLN A 30 18.41 -9.56 9.43
N SER A 31 17.52 -9.04 10.28
CA SER A 31 16.55 -9.87 11.01
C SER A 31 15.63 -10.64 10.06
N LEU A 32 15.11 -10.01 9.02
CA LEU A 32 14.28 -10.67 8.00
C LEU A 32 15.04 -11.74 7.21
N ALA A 33 16.36 -11.58 7.02
CA ALA A 33 17.19 -12.57 6.34
C ALA A 33 17.56 -13.77 7.23
N GLU A 34 17.66 -13.55 8.54
CA GLU A 34 18.00 -14.58 9.53
C GLU A 34 16.77 -15.35 10.04
N GLN A 35 15.57 -14.82 9.88
CA GLN A 35 14.36 -15.54 10.21
C GLN A 35 14.19 -16.75 9.27
N PRO A 36 14.11 -17.99 9.79
CA PRO A 36 13.69 -19.12 8.97
C PRO A 36 12.31 -18.79 8.41
N VAL A 37 12.17 -18.87 7.10
CA VAL A 37 10.88 -18.67 6.43
C VAL A 37 10.02 -19.87 6.79
N GLU A 38 9.31 -19.79 7.92
CA GLU A 38 8.20 -20.69 8.20
C GLU A 38 7.14 -20.41 7.13
N THR A 39 7.11 -21.27 6.12
CA THR A 39 6.09 -21.22 5.09
C THR A 39 4.80 -21.78 5.66
N VAL A 40 4.08 -20.96 6.42
CA VAL A 40 2.68 -21.23 6.72
C VAL A 40 1.90 -21.18 5.40
N PRO A 41 1.18 -22.25 5.03
CA PRO A 41 0.35 -22.24 3.83
C PRO A 41 -0.64 -21.09 3.92
N PHE A 42 -0.87 -20.38 2.81
CA PHE A 42 -1.87 -19.30 2.78
C PHE A 42 -3.26 -19.77 3.27
N ALA A 43 -3.59 -21.05 3.06
CA ALA A 43 -4.80 -21.70 3.55
C ALA A 43 -4.88 -21.87 5.08
N SER A 44 -3.78 -21.71 5.82
CA SER A 44 -3.76 -21.78 7.29
C SER A 44 -4.07 -20.44 7.97
N LEU A 45 -4.29 -19.38 7.20
CA LEU A 45 -4.76 -18.10 7.74
C LEU A 45 -6.17 -18.27 8.35
N ALA A 46 -6.41 -17.60 9.47
CA ALA A 46 -7.72 -17.59 10.10
C ALA A 46 -8.78 -16.98 9.17
N THR A 47 -10.03 -17.42 9.31
CA THR A 47 -11.16 -16.77 8.64
C THR A 47 -11.44 -15.40 9.24
N THR A 48 -12.20 -14.58 8.53
CA THR A 48 -12.69 -13.30 9.06
C THR A 48 -13.45 -13.51 10.36
N SER A 49 -13.25 -12.59 11.31
CA SER A 49 -14.11 -12.46 12.48
C SER A 49 -15.21 -11.43 12.21
N SER A 50 -16.33 -11.53 12.93
CA SER A 50 -17.36 -10.51 12.87
C SER A 50 -16.88 -9.20 13.50
N VAL A 51 -16.83 -8.12 12.72
CA VAL A 51 -16.31 -6.81 13.15
C VAL A 51 -17.15 -5.68 12.56
N ARG A 52 -17.50 -4.68 13.37
CA ARG A 52 -18.17 -3.46 12.89
C ARG A 52 -17.23 -2.65 11.98
N VAL A 53 -17.75 -2.15 10.86
CA VAL A 53 -16.97 -1.31 9.93
C VAL A 53 -16.54 0.00 10.58
N THR A 54 -17.43 0.63 11.35
CA THR A 54 -17.16 1.79 12.22
C THR A 54 -17.95 1.63 13.52
N PRO A 55 -17.63 2.35 14.61
CA PRO A 55 -18.30 2.18 15.90
C PRO A 55 -19.84 2.21 15.84
N ASP A 56 -20.38 3.10 15.00
CA ASP A 56 -21.83 3.31 14.82
C ASP A 56 -22.38 2.69 13.52
N SER A 57 -21.61 1.85 12.84
CA SER A 57 -22.04 1.24 11.59
C SER A 57 -23.15 0.21 11.80
N LEU A 58 -24.18 0.28 10.96
CA LEU A 58 -25.18 -0.79 10.80
C LEU A 58 -24.57 -2.04 10.13
N PHE A 59 -23.42 -1.91 9.48
CA PHE A 59 -22.77 -2.97 8.72
C PHE A 59 -21.62 -3.61 9.50
N HIS A 60 -21.50 -4.93 9.35
CA HIS A 60 -20.42 -5.73 9.91
C HIS A 60 -19.75 -6.56 8.81
N VAL A 61 -18.46 -6.83 8.98
CA VAL A 61 -17.77 -7.90 8.26
C VAL A 61 -18.38 -9.22 8.70
N ARG A 62 -18.77 -10.07 7.74
CA ARG A 62 -19.30 -11.41 8.02
C ARG A 62 -18.16 -12.30 8.50
N GLU A 63 -18.39 -13.06 9.57
CA GLU A 63 -17.43 -14.06 10.04
C GLU A 63 -17.36 -15.30 9.13
N GLY A 64 -16.25 -16.03 9.22
CA GLY A 64 -16.07 -17.30 8.52
C GLY A 64 -15.71 -17.20 7.04
N ILE A 65 -15.46 -15.99 6.51
CA ILE A 65 -14.95 -15.81 5.15
C ILE A 65 -13.48 -16.21 5.14
N SER A 66 -13.08 -17.02 4.15
CA SER A 66 -11.68 -17.42 3.98
C SER A 66 -10.79 -16.19 3.70
N ALA A 67 -9.52 -16.25 4.11
CA ALA A 67 -8.57 -15.17 3.83
C ALA A 67 -8.46 -14.89 2.31
N GLU A 68 -8.55 -15.94 1.49
CA GLU A 68 -8.62 -15.83 0.03
C GLU A 68 -9.80 -14.98 -0.44
N GLU A 69 -11.01 -15.37 -0.08
CA GLU A 69 -12.23 -14.71 -0.55
C GLU A 69 -12.27 -13.27 -0.05
N ALA A 70 -11.82 -13.05 1.19
CA ALA A 70 -11.65 -11.71 1.74
C ALA A 70 -10.65 -10.87 0.91
N LEU A 71 -9.50 -11.43 0.51
CA LEU A 71 -8.52 -10.72 -0.33
C LEU A 71 -9.05 -10.42 -1.74
N VAL A 72 -9.86 -11.32 -2.34
CA VAL A 72 -10.54 -11.03 -3.61
C VAL A 72 -11.45 -9.79 -3.47
N HIS A 73 -12.21 -9.72 -2.38
CA HIS A 73 -13.04 -8.54 -2.09
C HIS A 73 -12.21 -7.29 -1.84
N VAL A 74 -11.08 -7.39 -1.14
CA VAL A 74 -10.15 -6.27 -0.93
C VAL A 74 -9.59 -5.76 -2.26
N SER A 75 -9.15 -6.64 -3.17
CA SER A 75 -8.67 -6.23 -4.50
C SER A 75 -9.75 -5.46 -5.28
N LEU A 76 -11.00 -5.93 -5.23
CA LEU A 76 -12.13 -5.21 -5.85
C LEU A 76 -12.35 -3.83 -5.22
N LEU A 77 -12.32 -3.71 -3.89
CA LEU A 77 -12.48 -2.43 -3.19
C LEU A 77 -11.35 -1.45 -3.53
N LEU A 78 -10.11 -1.94 -3.62
CA LEU A 78 -8.97 -1.14 -4.05
C LEU A 78 -9.11 -0.68 -5.50
N LYS A 79 -9.62 -1.54 -6.40
CA LYS A 79 -9.95 -1.11 -7.77
C LYS A 79 -11.01 -0.03 -7.79
N CYS A 80 -12.09 -0.17 -7.03
CA CYS A 80 -13.09 0.88 -6.93
C CYS A 80 -12.49 2.20 -6.43
N ALA A 81 -11.54 2.15 -5.49
CA ALA A 81 -10.85 3.34 -5.02
C ALA A 81 -9.95 3.98 -6.09
N GLU A 82 -9.24 3.20 -6.90
CA GLU A 82 -8.49 3.69 -8.08
C GLU A 82 -9.42 4.44 -9.05
N GLU A 83 -10.49 3.80 -9.51
CA GLU A 83 -11.42 4.37 -10.50
C GLU A 83 -12.07 5.67 -9.99
N VAL A 84 -12.48 5.70 -8.72
CA VAL A 84 -13.03 6.91 -8.10
C VAL A 84 -11.97 8.00 -8.01
N SER A 85 -10.73 7.65 -7.68
CA SER A 85 -9.65 8.62 -7.54
C SER A 85 -9.20 9.18 -8.89
N ASP A 86 -9.22 8.39 -9.96
CA ASP A 86 -8.94 8.84 -11.32
C ASP A 86 -9.93 9.93 -11.76
N GLU A 87 -11.22 9.71 -11.54
CA GLU A 87 -12.28 10.69 -11.84
C GLU A 87 -12.10 12.00 -11.04
N ILE A 88 -11.73 11.91 -9.76
CA ILE A 88 -11.46 13.10 -8.94
C ILE A 88 -10.21 13.84 -9.44
N THR A 89 -9.17 13.10 -9.82
CA THR A 89 -7.89 13.65 -10.28
C THR A 89 -8.03 14.33 -11.64
N GLU A 90 -8.89 13.82 -12.52
CA GLU A 90 -9.21 14.44 -13.82
C GLU A 90 -9.89 15.80 -13.65
N ARG A 91 -10.72 15.94 -12.61
CA ARG A 91 -11.45 17.18 -12.30
C ARG A 91 -10.68 18.13 -11.38
N GLY A 92 -9.65 17.64 -10.69
CA GLY A 92 -8.85 18.38 -9.73
C GLY A 92 -7.79 19.29 -10.36
N SER A 93 -7.37 20.34 -9.65
CA SER A 93 -6.24 21.20 -10.07
C SER A 93 -5.36 21.58 -8.88
N GLY A 94 -4.12 22.01 -9.15
CA GLY A 94 -3.19 22.47 -8.11
C GLY A 94 -2.69 21.36 -7.18
N LEU A 95 -2.48 21.72 -5.90
CA LEU A 95 -1.88 20.85 -4.88
C LEU A 95 -2.72 19.60 -4.59
N GLU A 96 -4.05 19.74 -4.57
CA GLU A 96 -4.98 18.65 -4.28
C GLU A 96 -4.84 17.50 -5.27
N ARG A 97 -4.65 17.81 -6.56
CA ARG A 97 -4.39 16.81 -7.59
C ARG A 97 -3.12 16.02 -7.30
N GLY A 98 -2.05 16.68 -6.85
CA GLY A 98 -0.80 16.02 -6.49
C GLY A 98 -0.92 15.11 -5.27
N LEU A 99 -1.68 15.54 -4.25
CA LEU A 99 -1.96 14.72 -3.05
C LEU A 99 -2.79 13.48 -3.39
N ILE A 100 -3.82 13.65 -4.22
CA ILE A 100 -4.67 12.53 -4.67
C ILE A 100 -3.86 11.57 -5.55
N TRP A 101 -3.00 12.07 -6.44
CA TRP A 101 -2.09 11.23 -7.23
C TRP A 101 -1.19 10.35 -6.36
N SER A 102 -0.62 10.92 -5.30
CA SER A 102 0.20 10.16 -4.34
C SER A 102 -0.61 9.09 -3.61
N MET A 103 -1.88 9.35 -3.32
CA MET A 103 -2.80 8.39 -2.72
C MET A 103 -3.15 7.27 -3.72
N VAL A 104 -3.50 7.61 -4.96
CA VAL A 104 -3.81 6.65 -6.04
C VAL A 104 -2.67 5.65 -6.18
N HIS A 105 -1.43 6.13 -6.28
CA HIS A 105 -0.27 5.26 -6.42
C HIS A 105 -0.11 4.28 -5.26
N SER A 106 -0.43 4.71 -4.03
CA SER A 106 -0.39 3.83 -2.86
C SER A 106 -1.48 2.75 -2.92
N VAL A 107 -2.66 3.08 -3.46
CA VAL A 107 -3.77 2.13 -3.67
C VAL A 107 -3.41 1.11 -4.75
N GLU A 108 -2.90 1.55 -5.90
CA GLU A 108 -2.45 0.66 -6.99
C GLU A 108 -1.40 -0.34 -6.51
N MET A 109 -0.41 0.13 -5.76
CA MET A 109 0.61 -0.73 -5.16
C MET A 109 0.01 -1.74 -4.19
N ALA A 110 -0.91 -1.32 -3.31
CA ALA A 110 -1.59 -2.22 -2.39
C ALA A 110 -2.37 -3.30 -3.13
N ARG A 111 -3.08 -2.92 -4.20
CA ARG A 111 -3.83 -3.85 -5.04
C ARG A 111 -2.90 -4.86 -5.72
N ALA A 112 -1.80 -4.40 -6.30
CA ALA A 112 -0.82 -5.26 -6.96
C ALA A 112 -0.24 -6.32 -6.00
N VAL A 113 0.01 -5.95 -4.74
CA VAL A 113 0.44 -6.91 -3.70
C VAL A 113 -0.64 -7.95 -3.41
N VAL A 114 -1.90 -7.53 -3.29
CA VAL A 114 -3.04 -8.45 -3.06
C VAL A 114 -3.21 -9.41 -4.24
N ASP A 115 -3.19 -8.90 -5.48
CA ASP A 115 -3.31 -9.70 -6.69
C ASP A 115 -2.16 -10.72 -6.78
N ALA A 116 -0.91 -10.30 -6.50
CA ALA A 116 0.23 -11.21 -6.46
C ALA A 116 0.13 -12.31 -5.39
N LEU A 117 -0.47 -12.02 -4.23
CA LEU A 117 -0.72 -13.03 -3.18
C LEU A 117 -1.76 -14.06 -3.64
N LEU A 118 -2.80 -13.62 -4.37
CA LEU A 118 -3.82 -14.51 -4.92
C LEU A 118 -3.27 -15.39 -6.03
N ASP A 119 -2.46 -14.82 -6.94
CA ASP A 119 -1.83 -15.53 -8.06
C ASP A 119 -0.79 -16.56 -7.59
N GLY A 120 0.00 -16.21 -6.58
CA GLY A 120 1.02 -17.11 -6.01
C GLY A 120 0.44 -18.40 -5.42
N ARG A 121 -0.86 -18.45 -5.15
CA ARG A 121 -1.57 -19.66 -4.70
C ARG A 121 -1.90 -20.62 -5.85
N GLY A 122 -2.16 -20.10 -7.05
CA GLY A 122 -2.48 -20.91 -8.25
C GLY A 122 -1.24 -21.42 -8.99
N ALA A 123 -0.06 -20.87 -8.69
CA ALA A 123 1.22 -21.22 -9.31
C ALA A 123 1.98 -22.38 -8.61
N ARG A 124 1.34 -23.12 -7.70
CA ARG A 124 1.91 -24.30 -7.01
C ARG A 124 1.16 -25.57 -7.33
#